data_AF-A0A6A6PNR8-F1
#
_entry.id   AF-A0A6A6PNR8-F1
#
_cell.length_a   1.000
_cell.length_b   1.000
_cell.length_c   1.000
_cell.angle_alpha   90.00
_cell.angle_beta   90.00
_cell.angle_gamma   90.00
#
_symmetry.space_group_name_H-M   'P 1'
#
loop_
_entity.id
_entity.type
_entity.pdbx_description
1 polymer ?
#
loop_
_entity_poly.entity_id
_entity_poly.type
_entity_poly.pdbx_seq_one_letter_code
_entity_poly.pdbx_strand_id
1 'polypeptide(L)' 'MASTSHTQQGNAGDEDSRLAPTHVKAPVDVETQCGVELPSERQCGGSLACKRHGMAAKRAVRGRSAPFDQLLQRYLQRQ' A
#
# COMPACT_ATOMS: atom_id res chain seq x y z
N MET A 1 16.08 -4.63 44.26
CA MET A 1 17.09 -5.49 43.58
C MET A 1 16.30 -6.60 42.92
N ALA A 2 16.16 -6.77 41.61
CA ALA A 2 16.69 -6.11 40.43
C ALA A 2 15.77 -6.52 39.25
N SER A 3 15.56 -5.62 38.27
CA SER A 3 15.43 -5.91 36.82
C SER A 3 14.23 -6.77 36.37
N THR A 4 13.37 -6.42 35.42
CA THR A 4 13.50 -5.73 34.11
C THR A 4 12.10 -5.22 33.71
N SER A 5 11.80 -3.94 33.48
CA SER A 5 12.15 -3.09 32.33
C SER A 5 11.59 -3.56 30.97
N HIS A 6 10.74 -2.70 30.38
CA HIS A 6 10.42 -2.49 28.95
C HIS A 6 9.08 -3.00 28.38
N THR A 7 8.07 -2.13 28.54
CA THR A 7 7.36 -1.40 27.48
C THR A 7 6.90 -2.16 26.22
N GLN A 8 5.59 -2.34 26.17
CA GLN A 8 4.78 -2.62 25.00
C GLN A 8 4.67 -1.33 24.15
N GLN A 9 5.21 -1.34 22.92
CA GLN A 9 5.14 -0.21 22.00
C GLN A 9 4.75 -0.67 20.60
N GLY A 10 3.66 -0.09 20.10
CA GLY A 10 3.15 -0.25 18.74
C GLY A 10 1.96 0.67 18.51
N ASN A 11 2.12 1.95 18.83
CA ASN A 11 1.18 3.03 18.49
C ASN A 11 1.76 3.81 17.32
N ALA A 12 0.99 4.02 16.25
CA ALA A 12 1.22 5.10 15.29
C ALA A 12 -0.10 5.41 14.56
N GLY A 13 -1.02 6.03 15.29
CA GLY A 13 -2.09 6.84 14.72
C GLY A 13 -1.69 8.31 14.82
N ASP A 14 -1.80 8.97 13.66
CA ASP A 14 -2.31 10.33 13.47
C ASP A 14 -1.47 11.58 13.86
N GLU A 15 -1.52 12.55 12.92
CA GLU A 15 -1.26 14.01 13.00
C GLU A 15 0.18 14.55 13.15
N ASP A 16 0.68 15.16 12.07
CA ASP A 16 1.09 16.59 12.02
C ASP A 16 2.11 16.85 10.88
N SER A 17 1.70 17.58 9.84
CA SER A 17 2.61 18.43 9.04
C SER A 17 1.82 19.28 8.04
N ARG A 18 1.22 20.34 8.57
CA ARG A 18 0.67 21.44 7.77
C ARG A 18 1.77 22.46 7.49
N LEU A 19 2.67 22.16 6.55
CA LEU A 19 3.54 23.16 5.90
C LEU A 19 3.63 22.86 4.39
N ALA A 20 2.98 23.72 3.59
CA ALA A 20 3.09 23.94 2.13
C ALA A 20 2.99 22.72 1.17
N PRO A 21 2.09 22.76 0.15
CA PRO A 21 1.76 21.61 -0.67
C PRO A 21 2.83 21.39 -1.75
N THR A 22 3.93 20.72 -1.41
CA THR A 22 4.56 19.88 -2.41
C THR A 22 3.59 18.74 -2.63
N HIS A 23 2.74 18.85 -3.65
CA HIS A 23 2.10 17.69 -4.27
C HIS A 23 3.21 16.83 -4.87
N VAL A 24 3.97 16.17 -3.99
CA VAL A 24 4.71 14.96 -4.30
C VAL A 24 3.62 14.05 -4.80
N LYS A 25 3.57 13.87 -6.12
CA LYS A 25 2.51 13.13 -6.82
C LYS A 25 2.13 11.95 -5.95
N ALA A 26 0.88 11.94 -5.48
CA ALA A 26 0.40 10.98 -4.51
C ALA A 26 1.03 9.62 -4.84
N PRO A 27 1.80 9.01 -3.91
CA PRO A 27 2.38 7.70 -4.14
C PRO A 27 1.26 6.83 -4.68
N VAL A 28 1.49 6.18 -5.83
CA VAL A 28 0.46 5.33 -6.44
C VAL A 28 -0.14 4.49 -5.33
N ASP A 29 -1.44 4.66 -5.14
CA ASP A 29 -2.13 4.04 -4.03
C ASP A 29 -2.27 2.56 -4.36
N VAL A 30 -1.25 1.81 -3.97
CA VAL A 30 -1.12 0.37 -4.23
C VAL A 30 -2.20 -0.47 -3.53
N GLU A 31 -3.04 0.16 -2.71
CA GLU A 31 -4.20 -0.43 -2.05
C GLU A 31 -5.43 -0.46 -2.97
N THR A 32 -5.63 0.57 -3.79
CA THR A 32 -6.75 0.66 -4.74
C THR A 32 -6.34 0.37 -6.19
N GLN A 33 -5.08 0.55 -6.52
CA GLN A 33 -4.53 0.40 -7.87
C GLN A 33 -3.73 -0.88 -8.03
N CYS A 34 -3.57 -1.30 -9.29
CA CYS A 34 -2.85 -2.50 -9.67
C CYS A 34 -1.42 -2.51 -9.11
N GLY A 35 -0.73 -1.35 -9.08
CA GLY A 35 0.56 -1.20 -8.40
C GLY A 35 1.73 -1.96 -9.03
N VAL A 36 1.48 -2.77 -10.06
CA VAL A 36 2.51 -3.55 -10.79
C VAL A 36 3.57 -2.62 -11.32
N GLU A 37 4.82 -2.92 -11.03
CA GLU A 37 5.99 -2.19 -11.52
C GLU A 37 6.11 -2.43 -13.03
N LEU A 38 5.96 -1.36 -13.80
CA LEU A 38 6.24 -1.35 -15.23
C LEU A 38 7.75 -1.19 -15.43
N PRO A 39 8.29 -1.67 -16.57
CA PRO A 39 9.69 -1.49 -16.93
C PRO A 39 10.13 -0.02 -17.07
N SER A 40 9.17 0.92 -17.09
CA SER A 40 9.43 2.36 -17.11
C SER A 40 9.54 2.99 -15.71
N GLU A 41 9.82 2.19 -14.67
CA GLU A 41 9.92 2.64 -13.27
C GLU A 41 8.64 3.37 -12.79
N ARG A 42 7.49 2.90 -13.28
CA ARG A 42 6.17 3.43 -12.94
C ARG A 42 5.29 2.31 -12.41
N GLN A 43 4.39 2.62 -11.50
CA GLN A 43 3.40 1.66 -11.05
C GLN A 43 2.13 1.72 -11.90
N CYS A 44 1.50 0.58 -12.13
CA CYS A 44 0.28 0.49 -12.89
C CYS A 44 -0.88 1.18 -12.16
N GLY A 45 -1.36 2.30 -12.71
CA GLY A 45 -2.51 3.05 -12.18
C GLY A 45 -3.89 2.48 -12.54
N GLY A 46 -3.95 1.28 -13.13
CA GLY A 46 -5.22 0.59 -13.39
C GLY A 46 -5.86 0.04 -12.12
N SER A 47 -7.10 -0.44 -12.19
CA SER A 47 -7.78 -1.06 -11.03
C SER A 47 -6.97 -2.22 -10.44
N LEU A 48 -7.17 -2.51 -9.15
CA LEU A 48 -6.53 -3.63 -8.47
C LEU A 48 -6.62 -4.96 -9.27
N ALA A 49 -7.78 -5.22 -9.88
CA ALA A 49 -8.02 -6.38 -10.73
C ALA A 49 -7.83 -6.11 -12.24
N CYS A 50 -6.96 -5.18 -12.65
CA CYS A 50 -6.83 -4.82 -14.07
C CYS A 50 -6.53 -6.04 -14.97
N LYS A 51 -7.10 -6.06 -16.18
CA LYS A 51 -6.91 -7.14 -17.17
C LYS A 51 -5.57 -7.11 -17.91
N ARG A 52 -4.73 -6.11 -17.64
CA ARG A 52 -3.40 -5.93 -18.27
C ARG A 52 -2.28 -6.73 -17.60
N HIS A 53 -2.48 -7.18 -16.37
CA HIS A 53 -1.47 -7.92 -15.61
C HIS A 53 -2.06 -9.19 -14.99
N GLY A 54 -1.28 -10.27 -15.00
CA GLY A 54 -1.63 -11.53 -14.35
C GLY A 54 -1.56 -11.45 -12.82
N MET A 55 -2.13 -12.45 -12.14
CA MET A 55 -2.16 -12.52 -10.67
C MET A 55 -0.75 -12.56 -10.06
N ALA A 56 0.19 -13.28 -10.68
CA ALA A 56 1.58 -13.36 -10.21
C ALA A 56 2.26 -11.99 -10.18
N ALA A 57 2.09 -11.18 -11.23
CA ALA A 57 2.63 -9.83 -11.29
C ALA A 57 2.00 -8.92 -10.22
N LYS A 58 0.68 -9.01 -10.03
CA LYS A 58 -0.04 -8.24 -8.98
C LYS A 58 0.42 -8.65 -7.57
N ARG A 59 0.70 -9.93 -7.32
CA ARG A 59 1.21 -10.43 -6.04
C ARG A 59 2.68 -10.06 -5.80
N ALA A 60 3.49 -9.90 -6.84
CA ALA A 60 4.90 -9.53 -6.74
C ALA A 60 5.14 -8.06 -6.34
N VAL A 61 4.10 -7.22 -6.36
CA VAL A 61 4.18 -5.80 -6.00
C VAL A 61 4.59 -5.64 -4.55
N ARG A 62 5.79 -5.09 -4.34
CA ARG A 62 6.29 -4.65 -3.04
C ARG A 62 5.62 -3.33 -2.66
N GLY A 63 5.36 -3.12 -1.37
CA GLY A 63 4.85 -1.85 -0.85
C GLY A 63 3.34 -1.74 -0.66
N ARG A 64 2.57 -2.82 -0.89
CA ARG A 64 1.16 -2.84 -0.45
C ARG A 64 1.07 -2.94 1.08
N SER A 65 0.19 -2.15 1.70
CA SER A 65 -0.11 -2.19 3.14
C SER A 65 -0.66 -3.55 3.59
N ALA A 66 -1.29 -4.29 2.67
CA ALA A 66 -1.85 -5.61 2.89
C ALA A 66 -1.59 -6.52 1.66
N PRO A 67 -1.61 -7.87 1.83
CA PRO A 67 -1.45 -8.78 0.70
C PRO A 67 -2.54 -8.56 -0.36
N PHE A 68 -2.18 -8.80 -1.62
CA PHE A 68 -3.07 -8.61 -2.78
C PHE A 68 -4.44 -9.29 -2.60
N ASP A 69 -4.49 -10.49 -2.01
CA ASP A 69 -5.72 -11.24 -1.79
C ASP A 69 -6.70 -10.52 -0.83
N GLN A 70 -6.22 -9.86 0.24
CA GLN A 70 -7.09 -9.08 1.14
C GLN A 70 -7.65 -7.84 0.45
N LEU A 71 -6.82 -7.14 -0.32
CA LEU A 71 -7.25 -5.98 -1.09
C LEU A 71 -8.26 -6.39 -2.18
N LEU A 72 -8.06 -7.56 -2.80
CA LEU A 72 -8.96 -8.11 -3.79
C LEU A 72 -10.33 -8.42 -3.18
N GLN A 73 -10.40 -8.99 -1.98
CA GLN A 73 -11.68 -9.20 -1.29
C GLN A 73 -12.43 -7.89 -1.06
N ARG A 74 -11.74 -6.83 -0.61
CA ARG A 74 -12.34 -5.49 -0.43
C ARG A 74 -12.78 -4.87 -1.74
N TYR A 75 -12.05 -5.12 -2.83
CA TYR A 75 -12.40 -4.68 -4.17
C TYR A 75 -13.64 -5.41 -4.70
N LEU A 76 -13.67 -6.74 -4.58
CA LEU A 76 -14.80 -7.58 -5.01
C LEU A 76 -16.08 -7.29 -4.21
N GLN A 77 -15.96 -6.93 -2.94
CA GLN A 77 -17.12 -6.55 -2.13
C GLN A 77 -17.69 -5.15 -2.47
N ARG A 78 -16.92 -4.32 -3.18
CA ARG A 78 -17.33 -2.98 -3.64
C ARG A 78 -17.68 -2.93 -5.13
N GLN A 79 -17.57 -4.05 -5.84
CA GLN A 79 -18.04 -4.25 -7.21
C GLN A 79 -19.43 -4.88 -7.17
#